data_AF-A0A1D3UB98-F1
#
_entry.id   AF-A0A1D3UB98-F1
#
_cell.length_a   1.000
_cell.length_b   1.000
_cell.length_c   1.000
_cell.angle_alpha   90.00
_cell.angle_beta   90.00
_cell.angle_gamma   90.00
#
_symmetry.space_group_name_H-M   'P 1'
#
loop_
_entity.id
_entity.type
_entity.pdbx_description
1 polymer ?
#
loop_
_entity_poly.entity_id
_entity_poly.type
_entity_poly.pdbx_seq_one_letter_code
_entity_poly.pdbx_strand_id
1 'polypeptide(L)'
;MKKKHVILSIILILVAIILYYPVSSYTKTLKLYYKFHSSISFDKDSIFKEDVCLQSYIPTVFNDTTRLFYLCKIWGFLKYHYENTDGYVPPIDSLLLYYIDKSTSDKLAFQSDICDLISKVQTTELTGKNPYPNINDYHLINNDWMNDIICLNSEISSKLKSIFDHRRGLKNHFIFNKSVVGNIRLMNEIAYNEKELPDKNIRLLGLFRFWNIINYFYVSKNLMDDNWDKILYESIPLFINAKTTRQYHLAIYWMISKLKDTHASYPHSIDPVTTGGFRPNFRMLLIDSMFVIHKIRDSNRNDNKFQIGDILLEIDGQDIYSLYDSLQQYTCGGNYWSNQSFVCNAVLSRFDTISSVKLIRDNDTIEAVSKNYLAYDLFQAQRKQERLEEDSVLYKWINDSIAYMDLTSATEKNFKRNYDVVKSANVIILDLRCYPDVDLILPLTNTFVPPNSFFAYSTYPDTRFPGMVRFLKSSSNKIGSKNYYKGEIIVLVDEWTQSYSEYITMALQRNARTVTIGRYSSGADGNYSLFNFPGNVKTIFTGIGIYYPDFTPTQRRGVKIDYIVEPNIEDIKNKRDAVYEKAIDIAKQKITK
;
A
#
# COMPACT_ATOMS: atom_id res chain seq x y z
N MET A 1 34.89 -31.53 -47.56
CA MET A 1 34.35 -31.98 -46.24
C MET A 1 34.23 -30.88 -45.19
N LYS A 2 35.23 -30.01 -44.97
CA LYS A 2 35.20 -28.98 -43.90
C LYS A 2 34.02 -27.98 -43.94
N LYS A 3 33.59 -27.50 -45.13
CA LYS A 3 32.44 -26.56 -45.24
C LYS A 3 31.08 -27.17 -44.82
N LYS A 4 30.84 -28.46 -45.09
CA LYS A 4 29.59 -29.14 -44.70
C LYS A 4 29.46 -29.28 -43.18
N HIS A 5 30.57 -29.55 -42.48
CA HIS A 5 30.56 -29.65 -41.02
C HIS A 5 30.32 -28.31 -40.32
N VAL A 6 30.87 -27.20 -40.86
CA VAL A 6 30.62 -25.86 -40.31
C VAL A 6 29.14 -25.46 -40.43
N ILE A 7 28.52 -25.72 -41.58
CA ILE A 7 27.08 -25.44 -41.79
C ILE A 7 26.22 -26.31 -40.86
N LEU A 8 26.54 -27.60 -40.71
CA LEU A 8 25.81 -28.50 -39.82
C LEU A 8 25.89 -28.06 -38.35
N SER A 9 27.06 -27.60 -37.88
CA SER A 9 27.25 -27.08 -36.53
C SER A 9 26.47 -25.78 -36.30
N ILE A 10 26.42 -24.87 -37.28
CA ILE A 10 25.63 -23.63 -37.19
C ILE A 10 24.13 -23.94 -37.10
N ILE A 11 23.65 -24.90 -37.91
CA ILE A 11 22.25 -25.35 -37.87
C ILE A 11 21.91 -25.98 -36.51
N LEU A 12 22.78 -26.83 -35.96
CA LEU A 12 22.60 -27.43 -34.64
C LEU A 12 22.55 -26.38 -33.51
N ILE A 13 23.40 -25.35 -33.58
CA ILE A 13 23.38 -24.24 -32.61
C ILE A 13 22.09 -23.42 -32.74
N LEU A 14 21.65 -23.12 -33.97
CA LEU A 14 20.39 -22.42 -34.22
C LEU A 14 19.19 -23.22 -33.72
N VAL A 15 19.13 -24.53 -33.99
CA VAL A 15 18.08 -25.42 -33.50
C VAL A 15 18.11 -25.51 -31.97
N ALA A 16 19.29 -25.59 -31.36
CA ALA A 16 19.44 -25.56 -29.90
C ALA A 16 18.95 -24.24 -29.31
N ILE A 17 19.23 -23.08 -29.92
CA ILE A 17 18.74 -21.77 -29.47
C ILE A 17 17.22 -21.66 -29.63
N ILE A 18 16.70 -22.10 -30.79
CA ILE A 18 15.27 -22.09 -31.13
C ILE A 18 14.47 -23.00 -30.19
N LEU A 19 15.03 -24.13 -29.74
CA LEU A 19 14.37 -25.04 -28.79
C LEU A 19 14.62 -24.66 -27.32
N TYR A 20 15.79 -24.11 -26.99
CA TYR A 20 16.15 -23.73 -25.63
C TYR A 20 15.34 -22.53 -25.14
N TYR A 21 15.10 -21.52 -25.99
CA TYR A 21 14.37 -20.33 -25.57
C TYR A 21 12.90 -20.61 -25.18
N PRO A 22 12.10 -21.36 -25.96
CA PRO A 22 10.76 -21.77 -25.58
C PRO A 22 10.74 -22.67 -24.35
N VAL A 23 11.65 -23.65 -24.24
CA VAL A 23 11.71 -24.56 -23.10
C VAL A 23 12.15 -23.83 -21.82
N SER A 24 13.12 -22.91 -21.91
CA SER A 24 13.56 -22.07 -20.79
C SER A 24 12.46 -21.09 -20.36
N SER A 25 11.75 -20.50 -21.31
CA SER A 25 10.60 -19.63 -21.04
C SER A 25 9.45 -20.41 -20.39
N TYR A 26 9.12 -21.59 -20.92
CA TYR A 26 8.09 -22.48 -20.39
C TYR A 26 8.42 -22.99 -18.99
N THR A 27 9.65 -23.44 -18.76
CA THR A 27 10.10 -23.90 -17.43
C THR A 27 10.18 -22.77 -16.40
N LYS A 28 10.61 -21.56 -16.79
CA LYS A 28 10.52 -20.37 -15.91
C LYS A 28 9.08 -20.03 -15.57
N THR A 29 8.19 -20.11 -16.54
CA THR A 29 6.75 -19.85 -16.38
C THR A 29 6.13 -20.89 -15.45
N LEU A 30 6.40 -22.18 -15.65
CA LEU A 30 5.97 -23.25 -14.73
C LEU A 30 6.54 -23.05 -13.33
N LYS A 31 7.85 -22.80 -13.18
CA LYS A 31 8.47 -22.52 -11.87
C LYS A 31 7.83 -21.33 -11.18
N LEU A 32 7.45 -20.29 -11.93
CA LEU A 32 6.74 -19.14 -11.39
C LEU A 32 5.33 -19.53 -10.93
N TYR A 33 4.60 -20.29 -11.73
CA TYR A 33 3.27 -20.80 -11.37
C TYR A 33 3.32 -21.71 -10.14
N TYR A 34 4.28 -22.63 -10.06
CA TYR A 34 4.49 -23.48 -8.89
C TYR A 34 4.96 -22.69 -7.67
N LYS A 35 5.80 -21.67 -7.84
CA LYS A 35 6.20 -20.76 -6.75
C LYS A 35 4.99 -20.02 -6.17
N PHE A 36 4.03 -19.67 -7.02
CA PHE A 36 2.78 -19.04 -6.62
C PHE A 36 1.62 -20.02 -6.47
N HIS A 37 1.89 -21.29 -6.14
CA HIS A 37 0.86 -22.26 -5.83
C HIS A 37 1.08 -22.83 -4.44
N SER A 38 0.28 -22.37 -3.49
CA SER A 38 0.10 -23.00 -2.18
C SER A 38 -1.31 -23.57 -2.07
N SER A 39 -1.42 -24.74 -1.44
CA SER A 39 -2.71 -25.29 -1.00
C SER A 39 -3.22 -24.43 0.16
N ILE A 40 -4.43 -23.91 0.03
CA ILE A 40 -5.09 -23.13 1.07
C ILE A 40 -6.04 -24.06 1.84
N SER A 41 -6.10 -23.94 3.15
CA SER A 41 -7.08 -24.60 4.00
C SER A 41 -7.77 -23.57 4.89
N PHE A 42 -8.90 -23.02 4.44
CA PHE A 42 -9.65 -21.96 5.13
C PHE A 42 -10.00 -22.29 6.58
N ASP A 43 -10.38 -23.54 6.87
CA ASP A 43 -10.71 -23.95 8.24
C ASP A 43 -9.49 -24.05 9.17
N LYS A 44 -8.28 -24.07 8.62
CA LYS A 44 -7.04 -24.31 9.39
C LYS A 44 -6.11 -23.11 9.38
N ASP A 45 -6.08 -22.34 8.29
CA ASP A 45 -5.20 -21.20 8.10
C ASP A 45 -5.82 -19.95 8.73
N SER A 46 -5.34 -19.56 9.91
CA SER A 46 -5.87 -18.42 10.67
C SER A 46 -5.81 -17.09 9.92
N ILE A 47 -4.93 -16.98 8.93
CA ILE A 47 -4.78 -15.81 8.05
C ILE A 47 -6.07 -15.45 7.29
N PHE A 48 -6.99 -16.41 7.11
CA PHE A 48 -8.25 -16.21 6.39
C PHE A 48 -9.49 -16.13 7.30
N LYS A 49 -9.30 -16.10 8.63
CA LYS A 49 -10.39 -16.17 9.63
C LYS A 49 -10.77 -14.82 10.27
N GLU A 50 -10.16 -13.72 9.84
CA GLU A 50 -10.42 -12.39 10.43
C GLU A 50 -11.83 -11.87 10.09
N ASP A 51 -12.37 -10.95 10.89
CA ASP A 51 -13.71 -10.37 10.67
C ASP A 51 -13.84 -9.77 9.27
N VAL A 52 -14.79 -10.26 8.49
CA VAL A 52 -14.85 -10.04 7.03
C VAL A 52 -16.00 -9.11 6.64
N CYS A 53 -15.69 -7.97 5.99
CA CYS A 53 -16.69 -7.11 5.32
C CYS A 53 -16.90 -7.50 3.84
N LEU A 54 -17.35 -8.74 3.56
CA LEU A 54 -17.60 -9.26 2.20
C LEU A 54 -19.08 -9.29 1.80
N GLN A 55 -19.99 -8.77 2.62
CA GLN A 55 -21.40 -8.77 2.27
C GLN A 55 -21.63 -7.93 1.01
N SER A 56 -22.40 -8.43 0.06
CA SER A 56 -22.74 -7.65 -1.13
C SER A 56 -23.68 -6.51 -0.73
N TYR A 57 -23.43 -5.29 -1.23
CA TYR A 57 -24.42 -4.22 -1.16
C TYR A 57 -25.32 -4.27 -2.39
N ILE A 58 -26.62 -4.32 -2.16
CA ILE A 58 -27.66 -4.35 -3.19
C ILE A 58 -28.44 -3.04 -3.14
N PRO A 59 -28.37 -2.19 -4.18
CA PRO A 59 -29.21 -0.99 -4.27
C PRO A 59 -30.69 -1.34 -4.23
N THR A 60 -31.50 -0.54 -3.53
CA THR A 60 -32.93 -0.84 -3.34
C THR A 60 -33.83 -0.39 -4.50
N VAL A 61 -33.33 0.47 -5.39
CA VAL A 61 -34.10 1.07 -6.49
C VAL A 61 -33.27 1.05 -7.77
N PHE A 62 -33.90 0.71 -8.90
CA PHE A 62 -33.29 0.84 -10.21
C PHE A 62 -33.33 2.30 -10.69
N ASN A 63 -32.15 2.89 -10.87
CA ASN A 63 -31.91 4.24 -11.37
C ASN A 63 -30.57 4.28 -12.13
N ASP A 64 -30.17 5.43 -12.67
CA ASP A 64 -28.92 5.55 -13.42
C ASP A 64 -27.66 5.14 -12.64
N THR A 65 -27.59 5.46 -11.35
CA THR A 65 -26.47 5.05 -10.48
C THR A 65 -26.45 3.53 -10.32
N THR A 66 -27.61 2.92 -10.05
CA THR A 66 -27.77 1.46 -9.92
C THR A 66 -27.41 0.74 -11.22
N ARG A 67 -27.82 1.27 -12.38
CA ARG A 67 -27.45 0.78 -13.70
C ARG A 67 -25.93 0.76 -13.88
N LEU A 68 -25.26 1.87 -13.58
CA LEU A 68 -23.80 2.00 -13.68
C LEU A 68 -23.06 1.13 -12.66
N PHE A 69 -23.62 0.95 -11.47
CA PHE A 69 -23.10 0.06 -10.44
C PHE A 69 -23.06 -1.40 -10.95
N TYR A 70 -24.17 -1.90 -11.49
CA TYR A 70 -24.21 -3.25 -12.06
C TYR A 70 -23.37 -3.38 -13.34
N LEU A 71 -23.35 -2.35 -14.19
CA LEU A 71 -22.49 -2.33 -15.37
C LEU A 71 -21.00 -2.47 -14.98
N CYS A 72 -20.55 -1.75 -13.96
CA CYS A 72 -19.18 -1.85 -13.42
C CYS A 72 -18.85 -3.27 -12.94
N LYS A 73 -19.73 -3.87 -12.13
CA LYS A 73 -19.53 -5.21 -11.56
C LYS A 73 -19.48 -6.28 -12.64
N ILE A 74 -20.44 -6.25 -13.58
CA ILE A 74 -20.53 -7.21 -14.68
C ILE A 74 -19.35 -7.04 -15.64
N TRP A 75 -19.06 -5.82 -16.08
CA TRP A 75 -17.94 -5.55 -16.97
C TRP A 75 -16.61 -6.02 -16.36
N GLY A 76 -16.37 -5.71 -15.08
CA GLY A 76 -15.14 -6.11 -14.41
C GLY A 76 -15.04 -7.61 -14.20
N PHE A 77 -16.16 -8.26 -13.86
CA PHE A 77 -16.25 -9.72 -13.82
C PHE A 77 -15.85 -10.32 -15.17
N LEU A 78 -16.48 -9.88 -16.26
CA LEU A 78 -16.16 -10.32 -17.62
C LEU A 78 -14.67 -10.08 -17.96
N LYS A 79 -14.13 -8.90 -17.61
CA LYS A 79 -12.74 -8.52 -17.90
C LYS A 79 -11.72 -9.42 -17.23
N TYR A 80 -11.90 -9.70 -15.93
CA TYR A 80 -10.92 -10.45 -15.18
C TYR A 80 -11.15 -11.97 -15.22
N HIS A 81 -12.35 -12.42 -15.59
CA HIS A 81 -12.68 -13.84 -15.77
C HIS A 81 -12.61 -14.32 -17.23
N TYR A 82 -12.36 -13.44 -18.19
CA TYR A 82 -12.20 -13.84 -19.59
C TYR A 82 -11.07 -14.86 -19.75
N GLU A 83 -11.38 -15.99 -20.38
CA GLU A 83 -10.42 -16.99 -20.82
C GLU A 83 -10.75 -17.36 -22.26
N ASN A 84 -9.75 -17.28 -23.14
CA ASN A 84 -9.89 -17.82 -24.48
C ASN A 84 -8.60 -18.49 -24.94
N THR A 85 -8.78 -19.57 -25.69
CA THR A 85 -7.71 -20.40 -26.26
C THR A 85 -7.44 -20.07 -27.72
N ASP A 86 -8.32 -19.32 -28.39
CA ASP A 86 -8.19 -18.93 -29.80
C ASP A 86 -7.33 -17.68 -30.04
N GLY A 87 -6.89 -17.01 -28.97
CA GLY A 87 -6.07 -15.79 -29.02
C GLY A 87 -6.83 -14.49 -29.28
N TYR A 88 -8.15 -14.53 -29.49
CA TYR A 88 -8.99 -13.33 -29.57
C TYR A 88 -9.09 -12.65 -28.20
N VAL A 89 -9.09 -11.32 -28.23
CA VAL A 89 -9.29 -10.48 -27.04
C VAL A 89 -10.36 -9.45 -27.38
N PRO A 90 -11.52 -9.46 -26.70
CA PRO A 90 -12.58 -8.51 -26.98
C PRO A 90 -12.13 -7.09 -26.63
N PRO A 91 -12.59 -6.06 -27.37
CA PRO A 91 -12.29 -4.66 -27.08
C PRO A 91 -13.10 -4.17 -25.87
N ILE A 92 -12.82 -4.75 -24.70
CA ILE A 92 -13.71 -4.74 -23.55
C ILE A 92 -13.95 -3.35 -22.95
N ASP A 93 -12.95 -2.47 -23.04
CA ASP A 93 -13.08 -1.09 -22.59
C ASP A 93 -13.92 -0.26 -23.56
N SER A 94 -13.76 -0.47 -24.87
CA SER A 94 -14.62 0.16 -25.88
C SER A 94 -16.07 -0.30 -25.75
N LEU A 95 -16.30 -1.59 -25.44
CA LEU A 95 -17.63 -2.11 -25.15
C LEU A 95 -18.22 -1.43 -23.90
N LEU A 96 -17.46 -1.27 -22.83
CA LEU A 96 -17.93 -0.55 -21.65
C LEU A 96 -18.36 0.88 -21.98
N LEU A 97 -17.52 1.64 -22.68
CA LEU A 97 -17.83 3.02 -23.05
C LEU A 97 -19.12 3.09 -23.88
N TYR A 98 -19.31 2.15 -24.79
CA TYR A 98 -20.54 2.02 -25.57
C TYR A 98 -21.79 1.78 -24.69
N TYR A 99 -21.74 0.85 -23.72
CA TYR A 99 -22.89 0.57 -22.84
C TYR A 99 -23.10 1.62 -21.73
N ILE A 100 -22.08 2.42 -21.38
CA ILE A 100 -22.29 3.59 -20.53
C ILE A 100 -23.29 4.55 -21.18
N ASP A 101 -23.16 4.80 -22.48
CA ASP A 101 -24.01 5.72 -23.24
C ASP A 101 -25.30 5.08 -23.75
N LYS A 102 -25.25 3.84 -24.23
CA LYS A 102 -26.42 3.15 -24.81
C LYS A 102 -27.49 2.86 -23.75
N SER A 103 -27.08 2.34 -22.60
CA SER A 103 -28.03 1.78 -21.65
C SER A 103 -28.77 2.88 -20.89
N THR A 104 -30.09 2.71 -20.80
CA THR A 104 -31.00 3.67 -20.18
C THR A 104 -31.38 3.23 -18.76
N SER A 105 -32.07 4.11 -18.02
CA SER A 105 -32.73 3.78 -16.74
C SER A 105 -33.99 2.92 -16.90
N ASP A 106 -34.27 2.37 -18.09
CA ASP A 106 -35.29 1.33 -18.24
C ASP A 106 -34.69 -0.05 -17.93
N LYS A 107 -35.29 -0.76 -16.96
CA LYS A 107 -34.76 -2.02 -16.45
C LYS A 107 -34.67 -3.12 -17.51
N LEU A 108 -35.71 -3.27 -18.34
CA LEU A 108 -35.75 -4.34 -19.34
C LEU A 108 -34.77 -4.07 -20.47
N ALA A 109 -34.68 -2.82 -20.93
CA ALA A 109 -33.67 -2.39 -21.91
C ALA A 109 -32.25 -2.63 -21.38
N PHE A 110 -31.97 -2.26 -20.12
CA PHE A 110 -30.67 -2.51 -19.51
C PHE A 110 -30.34 -4.00 -19.42
N GLN A 111 -31.30 -4.84 -19.03
CA GLN A 111 -31.10 -6.30 -19.00
C GLN A 111 -30.77 -6.85 -20.39
N SER A 112 -31.46 -6.39 -21.43
CA SER A 112 -31.15 -6.75 -22.82
C SER A 112 -29.74 -6.31 -23.23
N ASP A 113 -29.32 -5.10 -22.84
CA ASP A 113 -27.99 -4.59 -23.12
C ASP A 113 -26.89 -5.40 -22.41
N ILE A 114 -27.12 -5.82 -21.17
CA ILE A 114 -26.20 -6.69 -20.43
C ILE A 114 -26.08 -8.06 -21.09
N CYS A 115 -27.19 -8.66 -21.54
CA CYS A 115 -27.14 -9.92 -22.30
C CYS A 115 -26.31 -9.78 -23.59
N ASP A 116 -26.47 -8.66 -24.31
CA ASP A 116 -25.68 -8.33 -25.51
C ASP A 116 -24.19 -8.13 -25.18
N LEU A 117 -23.87 -7.41 -24.09
CA LEU A 117 -22.49 -7.22 -23.61
C LEU A 117 -21.82 -8.57 -23.31
N ILE A 118 -22.48 -9.43 -22.53
CA ILE A 118 -21.94 -10.75 -22.17
C ILE A 118 -21.68 -11.57 -23.44
N SER A 119 -22.60 -11.54 -24.40
CA SER A 119 -22.48 -12.33 -25.64
C SER A 119 -21.37 -11.81 -26.58
N LYS A 120 -21.08 -10.50 -26.54
CA LYS A 120 -19.95 -9.89 -27.28
C LYS A 120 -18.59 -10.17 -26.66
N VAL A 121 -18.53 -10.39 -25.35
CA VAL A 121 -17.28 -10.75 -24.66
C VAL A 121 -17.05 -12.26 -24.70
N GLN A 122 -18.04 -13.04 -24.28
CA GLN A 122 -18.01 -14.49 -24.26
C GLN A 122 -18.64 -15.05 -25.55
N THR A 123 -17.88 -14.99 -26.64
CA THR A 123 -18.34 -15.41 -27.98
C THR A 123 -18.26 -16.92 -28.20
N THR A 124 -17.48 -17.63 -27.39
CA THR A 124 -17.24 -19.07 -27.50
C THR A 124 -17.87 -19.83 -26.34
N GLU A 125 -18.26 -21.08 -26.61
CA GLU A 125 -18.83 -21.96 -25.59
C GLU A 125 -17.77 -22.35 -24.55
N LEU A 126 -18.15 -22.28 -23.28
CA LEU A 126 -17.29 -22.60 -22.15
C LEU A 126 -17.28 -24.10 -21.90
N THR A 127 -16.13 -24.73 -22.12
CA THR A 127 -15.96 -26.20 -21.98
C THR A 127 -15.01 -26.56 -20.84
N GLY A 128 -14.61 -25.59 -20.02
CA GLY A 128 -13.71 -25.80 -18.88
C GLY A 128 -14.43 -26.22 -17.61
N LYS A 129 -13.66 -26.54 -16.58
CA LYS A 129 -14.20 -26.70 -15.22
C LYS A 129 -13.30 -25.96 -14.26
N ASN A 130 -13.91 -25.19 -13.38
CA ASN A 130 -13.21 -24.49 -12.31
C ASN A 130 -12.59 -25.50 -11.34
N PRO A 131 -11.25 -25.52 -11.20
CA PRO A 131 -10.60 -26.38 -10.21
C PRO A 131 -10.90 -25.95 -8.77
N TYR A 132 -11.41 -24.74 -8.56
CA TYR A 132 -11.84 -24.18 -7.29
C TYR A 132 -13.31 -23.72 -7.39
N PRO A 133 -14.29 -24.63 -7.50
CA PRO A 133 -15.68 -24.25 -7.71
C PRO A 133 -16.37 -23.69 -6.45
N ASN A 134 -15.76 -23.85 -5.27
CA ASN A 134 -16.31 -23.33 -4.03
C ASN A 134 -16.01 -21.83 -3.90
N ILE A 135 -17.03 -20.99 -3.86
CA ILE A 135 -16.87 -19.54 -3.71
C ILE A 135 -16.13 -19.14 -2.42
N ASN A 136 -16.22 -19.96 -1.37
CA ASN A 136 -15.49 -19.74 -0.13
C ASN A 136 -13.96 -19.84 -0.31
N ASP A 137 -13.49 -20.38 -1.44
CA ASP A 137 -12.07 -20.38 -1.79
C ASP A 137 -11.55 -19.00 -2.24
N TYR A 138 -12.44 -18.02 -2.44
CA TYR A 138 -12.14 -16.70 -2.98
C TYR A 138 -12.28 -15.61 -1.91
N HIS A 139 -11.23 -15.47 -1.10
CA HIS A 139 -11.22 -14.61 0.08
C HIS A 139 -11.63 -13.15 -0.18
N LEU A 140 -11.41 -12.59 -1.37
CA LEU A 140 -11.71 -11.18 -1.62
C LEU A 140 -13.10 -10.94 -2.19
N ILE A 141 -13.87 -11.95 -2.58
CA ILE A 141 -15.14 -11.69 -3.27
C ILE A 141 -16.30 -12.46 -2.66
N ASN A 142 -17.48 -11.90 -2.89
CA ASN A 142 -18.75 -12.59 -2.76
C ASN A 142 -19.47 -12.45 -4.10
N ASN A 143 -20.02 -13.54 -4.62
CA ASN A 143 -20.79 -13.56 -5.87
C ASN A 143 -22.31 -13.53 -5.66
N ASP A 144 -22.79 -13.32 -4.43
CA ASP A 144 -24.22 -13.24 -4.10
C ASP A 144 -24.95 -12.16 -4.90
N TRP A 145 -24.27 -11.06 -5.25
CA TRP A 145 -24.83 -10.01 -6.11
C TRP A 145 -25.29 -10.53 -7.48
N MET A 146 -24.77 -11.67 -7.96
CA MET A 146 -25.22 -12.29 -9.21
C MET A 146 -26.64 -12.86 -9.10
N ASN A 147 -27.18 -13.01 -7.90
CA ASN A 147 -28.55 -13.45 -7.63
C ASN A 147 -29.54 -12.29 -7.44
N ASP A 148 -29.08 -11.04 -7.59
CA ASP A 148 -29.93 -9.86 -7.46
C ASP A 148 -31.07 -9.87 -8.49
N ILE A 149 -32.31 -9.68 -8.02
CA ILE A 149 -33.52 -9.63 -8.88
C ILE A 149 -33.98 -8.19 -9.18
N ILE A 150 -33.40 -7.20 -8.52
CA ILE A 150 -33.68 -5.77 -8.70
C ILE A 150 -33.17 -5.33 -10.07
N CYS A 151 -32.00 -5.81 -10.50
CA CYS A 151 -31.34 -5.42 -11.73
C CYS A 151 -31.12 -6.58 -12.69
N LEU A 152 -30.84 -7.79 -12.19
CA LEU A 152 -30.54 -8.93 -13.04
C LEU A 152 -31.81 -9.76 -13.30
N ASN A 153 -31.75 -10.57 -14.36
CA ASN A 153 -32.72 -11.62 -14.64
C ASN A 153 -32.02 -12.99 -14.58
N SER A 154 -32.81 -14.06 -14.61
CA SER A 154 -32.29 -15.43 -14.50
C SER A 154 -31.31 -15.81 -15.61
N GLU A 155 -31.47 -15.24 -16.82
CA GLU A 155 -30.56 -15.46 -17.94
C GLU A 155 -29.17 -14.89 -17.65
N ILE A 156 -29.09 -13.61 -17.24
CA ILE A 156 -27.83 -12.94 -16.90
C ILE A 156 -27.15 -13.68 -15.75
N SER A 157 -27.88 -13.98 -14.67
CA SER A 157 -27.35 -14.71 -13.51
C SER A 157 -26.76 -16.06 -13.91
N SER A 158 -27.44 -16.80 -14.80
CA SER A 158 -26.98 -18.11 -15.27
C SER A 158 -25.73 -18.00 -16.13
N LYS A 159 -25.63 -16.98 -17.00
CA LYS A 159 -24.42 -16.73 -17.81
C LYS A 159 -23.22 -16.37 -16.94
N LEU A 160 -23.39 -15.51 -15.94
CA LEU A 160 -22.30 -15.12 -15.03
C LEU A 160 -21.80 -16.31 -14.20
N LYS A 161 -22.71 -17.11 -13.64
CA LYS A 161 -22.35 -18.35 -12.92
C LYS A 161 -21.63 -19.34 -13.83
N SER A 162 -22.11 -19.53 -15.06
CA SER A 162 -21.45 -20.39 -16.04
C SER A 162 -20.00 -19.95 -16.31
N ILE A 163 -19.73 -18.65 -16.47
CA ILE A 163 -18.37 -18.12 -16.63
C ILE A 163 -17.49 -18.46 -15.42
N PHE A 164 -18.02 -18.34 -14.20
CA PHE A 164 -17.28 -18.70 -12.99
C PHE A 164 -17.01 -20.22 -12.90
N ASP A 165 -18.02 -21.04 -13.14
CA ASP A 165 -17.97 -22.50 -13.00
C ASP A 165 -17.07 -23.19 -14.03
N HIS A 166 -16.88 -22.57 -15.21
CA HIS A 166 -16.09 -23.14 -16.30
C HIS A 166 -14.68 -22.52 -16.41
N ARG A 167 -14.29 -21.64 -15.49
CA ARG A 167 -12.97 -20.98 -15.50
C ARG A 167 -11.83 -21.95 -15.23
N ARG A 168 -10.87 -22.12 -16.15
CA ARG A 168 -9.75 -23.08 -16.03
C ARG A 168 -8.55 -22.56 -15.24
N GLY A 169 -8.41 -21.25 -15.06
CA GLY A 169 -7.23 -20.62 -14.46
C GLY A 169 -6.13 -20.31 -15.47
N LEU A 170 -6.49 -19.97 -16.71
CA LEU A 170 -5.53 -19.50 -17.71
C LEU A 170 -4.94 -18.14 -17.31
N LYS A 171 -3.83 -17.77 -17.97
CA LYS A 171 -3.18 -16.47 -17.75
C LYS A 171 -4.17 -15.34 -18.06
N ASN A 172 -4.36 -14.42 -17.12
CA ASN A 172 -5.17 -13.23 -17.33
C ASN A 172 -4.52 -12.29 -18.37
N HIS A 173 -5.34 -11.65 -19.20
CA HIS A 173 -4.88 -10.77 -20.27
C HIS A 173 -4.48 -9.37 -19.79
N PHE A 174 -5.09 -8.86 -18.71
CA PHE A 174 -4.97 -7.48 -18.25
C PHE A 174 -4.11 -7.32 -17.00
N ILE A 175 -3.82 -8.41 -16.28
CA ILE A 175 -3.09 -8.35 -15.01
C ILE A 175 -2.25 -9.60 -14.76
N PHE A 176 -1.07 -9.42 -14.14
CA PHE A 176 -0.20 -10.53 -13.75
C PHE A 176 0.50 -10.26 -12.41
N ASN A 177 0.85 -11.33 -11.70
CA ASN A 177 1.75 -11.28 -10.55
C ASN A 177 3.20 -11.04 -11.00
N LYS A 178 3.86 -9.99 -10.50
CA LYS A 178 5.29 -9.76 -10.73
C LYS A 178 6.10 -10.93 -10.17
N SER A 179 7.22 -11.24 -10.83
CA SER A 179 8.10 -12.30 -10.39
C SER A 179 8.66 -12.03 -9.00
N VAL A 180 8.93 -13.12 -8.27
CA VAL A 180 9.53 -13.14 -6.92
C VAL A 180 8.58 -12.77 -5.78
N VAL A 181 7.84 -11.68 -5.88
CA VAL A 181 7.14 -11.06 -4.73
C VAL A 181 5.63 -11.26 -4.76
N GLY A 182 5.02 -11.40 -5.95
CA GLY A 182 3.58 -11.70 -6.08
C GLY A 182 2.67 -10.47 -6.19
N ASN A 183 3.17 -9.24 -5.99
CA ASN A 183 2.35 -8.04 -6.23
C ASN A 183 1.91 -7.94 -7.69
N ILE A 184 0.76 -7.32 -7.91
CA ILE A 184 0.16 -7.24 -9.26
C ILE A 184 0.82 -6.16 -10.13
N ARG A 185 0.72 -6.35 -11.44
CA ARG A 185 0.97 -5.30 -12.44
C ARG A 185 -0.06 -5.42 -13.56
N LEU A 186 -0.63 -4.28 -13.93
CA LEU A 186 -1.50 -4.18 -15.09
C LEU A 186 -0.69 -4.29 -16.39
N MET A 187 -1.30 -4.86 -17.42
CA MET A 187 -0.76 -4.96 -18.78
C MET A 187 -1.90 -4.85 -19.79
N ASN A 188 -1.55 -4.51 -21.03
CA ASN A 188 -2.53 -4.43 -22.15
C ASN A 188 -3.72 -3.49 -21.86
N GLU A 189 -3.49 -2.45 -21.04
CA GLU A 189 -4.47 -1.41 -20.77
C GLU A 189 -4.20 -0.19 -21.67
N ILE A 190 -5.26 0.40 -22.22
CA ILE A 190 -5.16 1.69 -22.91
C ILE A 190 -4.90 2.77 -21.86
N ALA A 191 -3.85 3.56 -22.07
CA ALA A 191 -3.51 4.67 -21.20
C ALA A 191 -4.18 5.96 -21.68
N TYR A 192 -4.80 6.68 -20.75
CA TYR A 192 -5.45 7.98 -20.97
C TYR A 192 -4.66 9.04 -20.19
N ASN A 193 -3.52 9.42 -20.77
CA ASN A 193 -2.49 10.21 -20.09
C ASN A 193 -2.61 11.71 -20.34
N GLU A 194 -3.70 12.19 -20.96
CA GLU A 194 -3.94 13.62 -21.08
C GLU A 194 -3.93 14.25 -19.68
N LYS A 195 -3.36 15.47 -19.56
CA LYS A 195 -3.34 16.19 -18.27
C LYS A 195 -4.61 17.00 -18.03
N GLU A 196 -5.47 17.08 -19.04
CA GLU A 196 -6.76 17.74 -18.96
C GLU A 196 -7.76 16.84 -18.21
N LEU A 197 -8.84 17.44 -17.73
CA LEU A 197 -9.94 16.69 -17.12
C LEU A 197 -10.48 15.69 -18.15
N PRO A 198 -10.44 14.37 -17.89
CA PRO A 198 -10.98 13.41 -18.83
C PRO A 198 -12.51 13.54 -18.96
N ASP A 199 -13.05 13.17 -20.12
CA ASP A 199 -14.48 13.11 -20.34
C ASP A 199 -15.18 12.21 -19.32
N LYS A 200 -16.48 12.49 -19.07
CA LYS A 200 -17.32 11.77 -18.09
C LYS A 200 -17.17 10.24 -18.17
N ASN A 201 -17.23 9.67 -19.39
CA ASN A 201 -17.17 8.22 -19.58
C ASN A 201 -15.78 7.66 -19.33
N ILE A 202 -14.73 8.43 -19.65
CA ILE A 202 -13.33 8.05 -19.35
C ILE A 202 -13.07 8.10 -17.84
N ARG A 203 -13.65 9.07 -17.11
CA ARG A 203 -13.59 9.10 -15.65
C ARG A 203 -14.29 7.89 -15.03
N LEU A 204 -15.47 7.52 -15.53
CA LEU A 204 -16.17 6.30 -15.10
C LEU A 204 -15.37 5.02 -15.42
N LEU A 205 -14.71 4.95 -16.58
CA LEU A 205 -13.79 3.85 -16.89
C LEU A 205 -12.66 3.75 -15.85
N GLY A 206 -12.08 4.88 -15.45
CA GLY A 206 -11.09 4.96 -14.37
C GLY A 206 -11.61 4.41 -13.04
N LEU A 207 -12.79 4.87 -12.62
CA LEU A 207 -13.50 4.37 -11.44
C LEU A 207 -13.71 2.85 -11.51
N PHE A 208 -14.23 2.35 -12.64
CA PHE A 208 -14.60 0.94 -12.78
C PHE A 208 -13.37 0.04 -12.80
N ARG A 209 -12.28 0.48 -13.47
CA ARG A 209 -10.98 -0.20 -13.42
C ARG A 209 -10.47 -0.29 -11.99
N PHE A 210 -10.39 0.83 -11.27
CA PHE A 210 -9.84 0.85 -9.91
C PHE A 210 -10.70 0.04 -8.94
N TRP A 211 -12.02 0.22 -8.98
CA TRP A 211 -12.94 -0.52 -8.12
C TRP A 211 -12.76 -2.03 -8.26
N ASN A 212 -12.72 -2.53 -9.51
CA ASN A 212 -12.54 -3.95 -9.77
C ASN A 212 -11.13 -4.46 -9.41
N ILE A 213 -10.09 -3.64 -9.59
CA ILE A 213 -8.74 -4.01 -9.17
C ILE A 213 -8.69 -4.25 -7.67
N ILE A 214 -9.26 -3.34 -6.89
CA ILE A 214 -9.36 -3.52 -5.43
C ILE A 214 -10.25 -4.73 -5.12
N ASN A 215 -11.39 -4.86 -5.80
CA ASN A 215 -12.35 -5.93 -5.56
C ASN A 215 -11.73 -7.33 -5.69
N TYR A 216 -10.89 -7.55 -6.71
CA TYR A 216 -10.34 -8.87 -7.02
C TYR A 216 -8.90 -9.10 -6.56
N PHE A 217 -8.13 -8.03 -6.30
CA PHE A 217 -6.67 -8.16 -6.11
C PHE A 217 -6.09 -7.37 -4.94
N TYR A 218 -6.89 -6.62 -4.18
CA TYR A 218 -6.41 -5.99 -2.95
C TYR A 218 -6.46 -6.98 -1.77
N VAL A 219 -5.31 -7.53 -1.40
CA VAL A 219 -5.19 -8.59 -0.37
C VAL A 219 -5.70 -8.20 1.01
N SER A 220 -5.77 -6.90 1.30
CA SER A 220 -6.22 -6.36 2.59
C SER A 220 -7.66 -5.84 2.53
N LYS A 221 -8.43 -6.12 1.47
CA LYS A 221 -9.80 -5.62 1.31
C LYS A 221 -10.71 -5.98 2.47
N ASN A 222 -10.51 -7.16 3.06
CA ASN A 222 -11.34 -7.62 4.18
C ASN A 222 -11.05 -6.90 5.49
N LEU A 223 -9.94 -6.15 5.56
CA LEU A 223 -9.62 -5.28 6.69
C LEU A 223 -10.28 -3.91 6.57
N MET A 224 -11.08 -3.64 5.53
CA MET A 224 -11.72 -2.33 5.35
C MET A 224 -12.90 -2.16 6.29
N ASP A 225 -13.08 -0.92 6.78
CA ASP A 225 -14.21 -0.58 7.66
C ASP A 225 -15.53 -0.49 6.88
N ASP A 226 -15.47 -0.02 5.63
CA ASP A 226 -16.62 0.24 4.78
C ASP A 226 -16.85 -0.87 3.74
N ASN A 227 -18.12 -1.11 3.41
CA ASN A 227 -18.51 -2.04 2.37
C ASN A 227 -18.07 -1.55 0.97
N TRP A 228 -17.21 -2.30 0.29
CA TRP A 228 -16.63 -1.87 -0.99
C TRP A 228 -17.64 -1.70 -2.13
N ASP A 229 -18.73 -2.48 -2.16
CA ASP A 229 -19.82 -2.26 -3.12
C ASP A 229 -20.53 -0.93 -2.85
N LYS A 230 -20.80 -0.61 -1.58
CA LYS A 230 -21.41 0.68 -1.21
C LYS A 230 -20.52 1.86 -1.63
N ILE A 231 -19.21 1.73 -1.47
CA ILE A 231 -18.25 2.74 -1.95
C ILE A 231 -18.33 2.93 -3.46
N LEU A 232 -18.53 1.89 -4.28
CA LEU A 232 -18.77 2.07 -5.73
C LEU A 232 -20.03 2.88 -5.99
N TYR A 233 -21.13 2.51 -5.34
CA TYR A 233 -22.42 3.17 -5.52
C TYR A 233 -22.32 4.67 -5.20
N GLU A 234 -21.64 5.03 -4.12
CA GLU A 234 -21.39 6.43 -3.73
C GLU A 234 -20.35 7.14 -4.62
N SER A 235 -19.36 6.41 -5.17
CA SER A 235 -18.33 7.00 -6.04
C SER A 235 -18.87 7.42 -7.42
N ILE A 236 -19.83 6.67 -7.98
CA ILE A 236 -20.38 6.93 -9.31
C ILE A 236 -20.84 8.40 -9.48
N PRO A 237 -21.73 8.95 -8.62
CA PRO A 237 -22.14 10.35 -8.77
C PRO A 237 -20.99 11.34 -8.56
N LEU A 238 -20.01 11.06 -7.70
CA LEU A 238 -18.84 11.93 -7.53
C LEU A 238 -18.02 12.03 -8.82
N PHE A 239 -17.80 10.89 -9.48
CA PHE A 239 -17.06 10.82 -10.74
C PHE A 239 -17.83 11.40 -11.92
N ILE A 240 -19.17 11.33 -11.95
CA ILE A 240 -19.99 11.99 -12.99
C ILE A 240 -19.97 13.51 -12.82
N ASN A 241 -20.16 13.97 -11.58
CA ASN A 241 -20.40 15.38 -11.28
C ASN A 241 -19.13 16.22 -11.14
N ALA A 242 -17.93 15.63 -11.13
CA ALA A 242 -16.71 16.42 -11.19
C ALA A 242 -16.64 17.22 -12.51
N LYS A 243 -16.58 18.54 -12.43
CA LYS A 243 -16.51 19.45 -13.59
C LYS A 243 -15.13 20.09 -13.73
N THR A 244 -14.22 19.84 -12.79
CA THR A 244 -12.86 20.36 -12.77
C THR A 244 -11.86 19.25 -12.44
N THR A 245 -10.61 19.42 -12.85
CA THR A 245 -9.50 18.52 -12.49
C THR A 245 -9.42 18.30 -10.98
N ARG A 246 -9.55 19.38 -10.19
CA ARG A 246 -9.54 19.29 -8.72
C ARG A 246 -10.69 18.46 -8.17
N GLN A 247 -11.91 18.65 -8.65
CA GLN A 247 -13.06 17.84 -8.21
C GLN A 247 -12.89 16.36 -8.56
N TYR A 248 -12.30 16.06 -9.72
CA TYR A 248 -12.02 14.69 -10.13
C TYR A 248 -10.94 14.02 -9.25
N HIS A 249 -9.85 14.74 -8.95
CA HIS A 249 -8.83 14.25 -8.01
C HIS A 249 -9.42 14.03 -6.61
N LEU A 250 -10.25 14.95 -6.10
CA LEU A 250 -10.93 14.77 -4.81
C LEU A 250 -11.88 13.57 -4.80
N ALA A 251 -12.60 13.30 -5.90
CA ALA A 251 -13.42 12.10 -6.03
C ALA A 251 -12.58 10.80 -5.98
N ILE A 252 -11.42 10.80 -6.65
CA ILE A 252 -10.44 9.71 -6.60
C ILE A 252 -9.95 9.49 -5.15
N TYR A 253 -9.48 10.55 -4.48
CA TYR A 253 -8.91 10.41 -3.13
C TYR A 253 -9.95 10.13 -2.06
N TRP A 254 -11.20 10.57 -2.25
CA TRP A 254 -12.31 10.17 -1.38
C TRP A 254 -12.52 8.65 -1.43
N MET A 255 -12.48 8.05 -2.63
CA MET A 255 -12.64 6.60 -2.78
C MET A 255 -11.42 5.84 -2.24
N ILE A 256 -10.21 6.34 -2.51
CA ILE A 256 -8.97 5.70 -2.05
C ILE A 256 -8.85 5.74 -0.53
N SER A 257 -9.29 6.82 0.13
CA SER A 257 -9.21 6.94 1.59
C SER A 257 -9.99 5.84 2.33
N LYS A 258 -10.99 5.24 1.67
CA LYS A 258 -11.79 4.13 2.19
C LYS A 258 -11.00 2.85 2.37
N LEU A 259 -9.87 2.70 1.66
CA LEU A 259 -8.99 1.54 1.83
C LEU A 259 -8.37 1.46 3.23
N LYS A 260 -8.24 2.60 3.93
CA LYS A 260 -7.48 2.70 5.20
C LYS A 260 -6.09 2.10 5.08
N ASP A 261 -5.43 2.43 3.97
CA ASP A 261 -4.11 1.93 3.59
C ASP A 261 -3.11 3.08 3.59
N THR A 262 -2.12 3.04 4.49
CA THR A 262 -1.09 4.07 4.58
C THR A 262 -0.40 4.33 3.25
N HIS A 263 -0.09 3.30 2.43
CA HIS A 263 0.53 3.52 1.12
C HIS A 263 -0.33 4.40 0.23
N ALA A 264 -1.65 4.26 0.32
CA ALA A 264 -2.59 4.92 -0.56
C ALA A 264 -2.76 6.42 -0.29
N SER A 265 -2.26 6.93 0.84
CA SER A 265 -2.26 8.36 1.17
C SER A 265 -1.08 9.15 0.64
N TYR A 266 0.02 8.47 0.32
CA TYR A 266 1.20 9.16 -0.18
C TYR A 266 0.88 10.03 -1.42
N PRO A 267 0.14 9.55 -2.44
CA PRO A 267 -0.24 10.36 -3.59
C PRO A 267 -1.08 11.59 -3.24
N HIS A 268 -2.12 11.45 -2.41
CA HIS A 268 -3.00 12.59 -2.08
C HIS A 268 -2.26 13.70 -1.36
N SER A 269 -1.50 13.37 -0.32
CA SER A 269 -0.88 14.39 0.53
C SER A 269 0.10 15.29 -0.22
N ILE A 270 0.65 14.83 -1.34
CA ILE A 270 1.62 15.57 -2.16
C ILE A 270 1.04 16.05 -3.50
N ASP A 271 -0.26 15.86 -3.73
CA ASP A 271 -0.90 16.29 -4.98
C ASP A 271 -1.10 17.81 -4.98
N PRO A 272 -0.39 18.56 -5.85
CA PRO A 272 -0.50 20.00 -5.88
C PRO A 272 -1.86 20.50 -6.37
N VAL A 273 -2.69 19.65 -6.99
CA VAL A 273 -4.01 20.02 -7.51
C VAL A 273 -5.07 20.10 -6.40
N THR A 274 -4.99 19.25 -5.36
CA THR A 274 -6.05 19.16 -4.33
C THR A 274 -5.76 20.01 -3.11
N THR A 275 -4.58 19.84 -2.53
CA THR A 275 -4.16 20.51 -1.29
C THR A 275 -3.09 21.57 -1.51
N GLY A 276 -2.52 21.66 -2.72
CA GLY A 276 -1.39 22.54 -3.01
C GLY A 276 -0.04 21.87 -2.73
N GLY A 277 0.98 22.32 -3.47
CA GLY A 277 2.30 21.68 -3.50
C GLY A 277 3.31 22.22 -2.49
N PHE A 278 3.00 23.33 -1.81
CA PHE A 278 3.90 24.00 -0.88
C PHE A 278 3.58 23.65 0.56
N ARG A 279 4.57 23.67 1.46
CA ARG A 279 4.40 23.44 2.90
C ARG A 279 5.33 24.34 3.71
N PRO A 280 4.93 24.72 4.94
CA PRO A 280 5.85 25.38 5.87
C PRO A 280 7.05 24.47 6.22
N ASN A 281 8.13 25.07 6.70
CA ASN A 281 9.36 24.37 7.09
C ASN A 281 9.25 23.60 8.43
N PHE A 282 8.05 23.15 8.81
CA PHE A 282 7.81 22.40 10.04
C PHE A 282 6.85 21.23 9.84
N ARG A 283 6.77 20.37 10.85
CA ARG A 283 5.80 19.27 11.00
C ARG A 283 4.96 19.48 12.24
N MET A 284 3.75 18.96 12.20
CA MET A 284 2.76 19.09 13.26
C MET A 284 2.19 17.72 13.63
N LEU A 285 1.89 17.52 14.90
CA LEU A 285 1.15 16.37 15.43
C LEU A 285 -0.13 16.85 16.12
N LEU A 286 -1.12 15.96 16.17
CA LEU A 286 -2.28 16.10 17.04
C LEU A 286 -2.01 15.31 18.34
N ILE A 287 -1.75 16.03 19.42
CA ILE A 287 -1.44 15.47 20.76
C ILE A 287 -2.33 16.18 21.78
N ASP A 288 -3.00 15.42 22.64
CA ASP A 288 -3.91 15.95 23.67
C ASP A 288 -4.94 16.96 23.11
N SER A 289 -5.48 16.67 21.92
CA SER A 289 -6.40 17.55 21.17
C SER A 289 -5.80 18.89 20.74
N MET A 290 -4.48 19.04 20.74
CA MET A 290 -3.78 20.24 20.28
C MET A 290 -2.87 19.93 19.09
N PHE A 291 -2.87 20.84 18.13
CA PHE A 291 -2.02 20.79 16.95
C PHE A 291 -0.67 21.46 17.23
N VAL A 292 0.33 20.65 17.57
CA VAL A 292 1.64 21.14 18.04
C VAL A 292 2.74 20.97 17.00
N ILE A 293 3.55 22.01 16.81
CA ILE A 293 4.79 21.89 16.02
C ILE A 293 5.76 20.99 16.78
N HIS A 294 6.09 19.84 16.22
CA HIS A 294 6.98 18.88 16.87
C HIS A 294 8.37 18.79 16.22
N LYS A 295 8.53 19.31 14.98
CA LYS A 295 9.80 19.24 14.25
C LYS A 295 9.93 20.37 13.23
N ILE A 296 11.12 20.96 13.16
CA ILE A 296 11.55 21.82 12.04
C ILE A 296 12.20 20.92 10.98
N ARG A 297 11.83 21.09 9.71
CA ARG A 297 12.24 20.16 8.63
C ARG A 297 13.67 20.38 8.17
N ASP A 298 14.02 21.64 7.87
CA ASP A 298 15.37 22.05 7.46
C ASP A 298 15.87 23.16 8.39
N SER A 299 16.84 22.84 9.24
CA SER A 299 17.43 23.80 10.17
C SER A 299 18.10 24.98 9.48
N ASN A 300 18.61 24.80 8.24
CA ASN A 300 19.24 25.87 7.47
C ASN A 300 18.24 26.89 6.93
N ARG A 301 16.96 26.54 6.89
CA ARG A 301 15.85 27.42 6.48
C ARG A 301 15.03 27.92 7.66
N ASN A 302 15.50 27.72 8.89
CA ASN A 302 14.78 28.17 10.07
C ASN A 302 14.98 29.68 10.27
N ASP A 303 13.91 30.46 10.12
CA ASP A 303 13.90 31.91 10.36
C ASP A 303 13.46 32.27 11.79
N ASN A 304 13.34 31.26 12.68
CA ASN A 304 12.96 31.35 14.09
C ASN A 304 11.57 31.93 14.37
N LYS A 305 10.72 32.12 13.35
CA LYS A 305 9.33 32.55 13.55
C LYS A 305 8.46 31.46 14.16
N PHE A 306 8.80 30.20 13.90
CA PHE A 306 8.10 29.01 14.40
C PHE A 306 9.07 28.19 15.25
N GLN A 307 8.56 27.63 16.34
CA GLN A 307 9.33 26.88 17.32
C GLN A 307 8.66 25.55 17.63
N ILE A 308 9.46 24.56 18.02
CA ILE A 308 8.94 23.30 18.56
C ILE A 308 8.17 23.63 19.85
N GLY A 309 6.94 23.12 19.97
CA GLY A 309 6.04 23.41 21.09
C GLY A 309 4.96 24.46 20.79
N ASP A 310 5.07 25.21 19.68
CA ASP A 310 4.01 26.13 19.25
C ASP A 310 2.72 25.34 18.93
N ILE A 311 1.57 25.88 19.36
CA ILE A 311 0.25 25.31 19.08
C ILE A 311 -0.38 26.09 17.94
N LEU A 312 -0.65 25.45 16.80
CA LEU A 312 -1.33 26.07 15.66
C LEU A 312 -2.83 26.20 15.91
N LEU A 313 -3.38 27.35 15.55
CA LEU A 313 -4.83 27.61 15.60
C LEU A 313 -5.40 27.83 14.20
N GLU A 314 -4.76 28.67 13.39
CA GLU A 314 -5.25 29.03 12.07
C GLU A 314 -4.11 29.13 11.05
N ILE A 315 -4.42 28.90 9.79
CA ILE A 315 -3.52 29.09 8.66
C ILE A 315 -4.29 29.60 7.45
N ASP A 316 -3.86 30.72 6.90
CA ASP A 316 -4.55 31.47 5.83
C ASP A 316 -6.02 31.80 6.19
N GLY A 317 -6.22 32.20 7.45
CA GLY A 317 -7.54 32.54 8.02
C GLY A 317 -8.49 31.35 8.20
N GLN A 318 -8.02 30.11 8.01
CA GLN A 318 -8.80 28.90 8.21
C GLN A 318 -8.41 28.22 9.52
N ASP A 319 -9.42 27.86 10.31
CA ASP A 319 -9.27 27.09 11.54
C ASP A 319 -8.69 25.69 11.27
N ILE A 320 -7.68 25.31 12.05
CA ILE A 320 -6.90 24.08 11.84
C ILE A 320 -7.73 22.81 12.09
N TYR A 321 -8.68 22.85 13.04
CA TYR A 321 -9.54 21.72 13.39
C TYR A 321 -10.54 21.45 12.25
N SER A 322 -11.17 22.51 11.75
CA SER A 322 -12.08 22.46 10.60
C SER A 322 -11.37 21.94 9.34
N LEU A 323 -10.12 22.36 9.11
CA LEU A 323 -9.29 21.82 8.05
C LEU A 323 -8.99 20.33 8.25
N TYR A 324 -8.59 19.93 9.45
CA TYR A 324 -8.31 18.53 9.77
C TYR A 324 -9.52 17.64 9.52
N ASP A 325 -10.68 17.99 10.08
CA ASP A 325 -11.93 17.24 9.93
C ASP A 325 -12.36 17.12 8.46
N SER A 326 -12.29 18.21 7.70
CA SER A 326 -12.68 18.20 6.28
C SER A 326 -11.73 17.40 5.39
N LEU A 327 -10.43 17.34 5.71
CA LEU A 327 -9.40 16.67 4.90
C LEU A 327 -9.24 15.17 5.23
N GLN A 328 -9.73 14.72 6.38
CA GLN A 328 -9.75 13.30 6.76
C GLN A 328 -10.48 12.40 5.76
N GLN A 329 -11.45 12.92 5.01
CA GLN A 329 -12.16 12.13 4.00
C GLN A 329 -11.34 11.85 2.73
N TYR A 330 -10.22 12.54 2.51
CA TYR A 330 -9.35 12.39 1.33
C TYR A 330 -7.98 11.79 1.66
N THR A 331 -7.69 11.62 2.96
CA THR A 331 -6.45 11.02 3.47
C THR A 331 -6.80 9.76 4.26
N CYS A 332 -5.84 8.86 4.40
CA CYS A 332 -6.00 7.64 5.19
C CYS A 332 -4.69 7.14 5.81
N GLY A 333 -4.79 6.40 6.91
CA GLY A 333 -3.67 5.62 7.44
C GLY A 333 -4.18 4.28 7.91
N GLY A 334 -3.28 3.31 8.02
CA GLY A 334 -3.59 2.00 8.57
C GLY A 334 -4.09 2.07 10.01
N ASN A 335 -3.57 3.02 10.78
CA ASN A 335 -3.94 3.31 12.17
C ASN A 335 -3.93 4.82 12.45
N TYR A 336 -4.27 5.18 13.69
CA TYR A 336 -4.34 6.55 14.18
C TYR A 336 -3.08 7.37 13.88
N TRP A 337 -1.89 6.85 14.23
CA TRP A 337 -0.63 7.59 14.13
C TRP A 337 -0.24 7.87 12.66
N SER A 338 -0.34 6.89 11.78
CA SER A 338 -0.15 7.13 10.34
C SER A 338 -1.19 8.05 9.75
N ASN A 339 -2.47 7.86 10.12
CA ASN A 339 -3.57 8.66 9.59
C ASN A 339 -3.37 10.13 9.91
N GLN A 340 -3.12 10.47 11.19
CA GLN A 340 -2.90 11.87 11.58
C GLN A 340 -1.68 12.48 10.87
N SER A 341 -0.61 11.71 10.64
CA SER A 341 0.58 12.22 9.93
C SER A 341 0.23 12.69 8.51
N PHE A 342 -0.58 11.92 7.77
CA PHE A 342 -1.04 12.34 6.44
C PHE A 342 -2.05 13.48 6.49
N VAL A 343 -2.98 13.48 7.43
CA VAL A 343 -3.96 14.57 7.57
C VAL A 343 -3.24 15.87 7.93
N CYS A 344 -2.34 15.87 8.92
CA CYS A 344 -1.52 17.03 9.28
C CYS A 344 -0.71 17.55 8.07
N ASN A 345 -0.13 16.65 7.27
CA ASN A 345 0.55 17.05 6.04
C ASN A 345 -0.39 17.70 5.01
N ALA A 346 -1.63 17.21 4.85
CA ALA A 346 -2.63 17.80 3.98
C ALA A 346 -3.13 19.15 4.51
N VAL A 347 -3.33 19.26 5.83
CA VAL A 347 -3.69 20.50 6.52
C VAL A 347 -2.61 21.56 6.31
N LEU A 348 -1.32 21.20 6.28
CA LEU A 348 -0.22 22.14 6.07
C LEU A 348 0.10 22.44 4.59
N SER A 349 -0.42 21.65 3.64
CA SER A 349 -0.18 21.83 2.21
C SER A 349 -0.89 23.07 1.66
N ARG A 350 -0.22 23.90 0.85
CA ARG A 350 -0.72 25.20 0.36
C ARG A 350 -0.43 25.41 -1.11
N PHE A 351 -1.27 26.22 -1.75
CA PHE A 351 -1.12 26.62 -3.15
C PHE A 351 -0.08 27.73 -3.32
N ASP A 352 0.08 28.57 -2.29
CA ASP A 352 1.00 29.71 -2.32
C ASP A 352 2.28 29.46 -1.52
N THR A 353 3.32 30.22 -1.88
CA THR A 353 4.65 30.20 -1.25
C THR A 353 4.70 30.94 0.07
N ILE A 354 3.61 31.62 0.46
CA ILE A 354 3.49 32.40 1.68
C ILE A 354 2.16 32.06 2.33
N SER A 355 2.16 31.89 3.66
CA SER A 355 0.94 31.73 4.45
C SER A 355 0.94 32.61 5.69
N SER A 356 -0.23 33.10 6.10
CA SER A 356 -0.43 33.63 7.46
C SER A 356 -0.71 32.47 8.42
N VAL A 357 -0.14 32.51 9.62
CA VAL A 357 -0.31 31.47 10.63
C VAL A 357 -0.57 32.13 11.97
N LYS A 358 -1.61 31.67 12.68
CA LYS A 358 -1.91 32.07 14.04
C LYS A 358 -1.60 30.91 14.98
N LEU A 359 -0.83 31.16 16.02
CA LEU A 359 -0.36 30.15 16.96
C LEU A 359 -0.35 30.66 18.40
N ILE A 360 -0.26 29.73 19.35
CA ILE A 360 -0.01 30.00 20.76
C ILE A 360 1.43 29.62 21.10
N ARG A 361 2.16 30.53 21.73
CA ARG A 361 3.48 30.31 22.33
C ARG A 361 3.49 30.95 23.71
N ASP A 362 3.88 30.20 24.74
CA ASP A 362 3.96 30.70 26.12
C ASP A 362 2.66 31.39 26.62
N ASN A 363 1.51 30.90 26.15
CA ASN A 363 0.14 31.44 26.35
C ASN A 363 -0.18 32.74 25.58
N ASP A 364 0.76 33.28 24.82
CA ASP A 364 0.52 34.42 23.94
C ASP A 364 0.03 33.96 22.57
N THR A 365 -0.95 34.67 22.02
CA THR A 365 -1.39 34.49 20.63
C THR A 365 -0.48 35.29 19.70
N ILE A 366 0.17 34.61 18.75
CA ILE A 366 1.10 35.18 17.80
C ILE A 366 0.55 34.99 16.39
N GLU A 367 0.61 36.06 15.59
CA GLU A 367 0.44 36.00 14.15
C GLU A 367 1.82 36.06 13.46
N ALA A 368 2.09 35.09 12.60
CA ALA A 368 3.36 34.95 11.90
C ALA A 368 3.15 34.66 10.41
N VAL A 369 4.12 35.07 9.60
CA VAL A 369 4.13 34.77 8.16
C VAL A 369 5.10 33.63 7.89
N SER A 370 4.58 32.52 7.38
CA SER A 370 5.34 31.35 6.94
C SER A 370 5.81 31.51 5.49
N LYS A 371 7.08 31.15 5.25
CA LYS A 371 7.59 30.84 3.91
C LYS A 371 7.37 29.35 3.65
N ASN A 372 6.66 29.05 2.58
CA ASN A 372 6.35 27.69 2.18
C ASN A 372 7.25 27.24 1.02
N TYR A 373 7.59 25.96 1.03
CA TYR A 373 8.49 25.33 0.07
C TYR A 373 7.79 24.14 -0.57
N LEU A 374 8.16 23.78 -1.79
CA LEU A 374 7.62 22.57 -2.41
C LEU A 374 7.86 21.37 -1.48
N ALA A 375 6.79 20.62 -1.21
CA ALA A 375 6.84 19.46 -0.33
C ALA A 375 7.88 18.43 -0.81
N TYR A 376 7.98 18.28 -2.14
CA TYR A 376 9.00 17.46 -2.79
C TYR A 376 10.42 17.96 -2.50
N ASP A 377 10.67 19.27 -2.57
CA ASP A 377 12.00 19.83 -2.30
C ASP A 377 12.40 19.67 -0.84
N LEU A 378 11.47 19.83 0.10
CA LEU A 378 11.72 19.57 1.53
C LEU A 378 12.07 18.11 1.77
N PHE A 379 11.37 17.17 1.12
CA PHE A 379 11.68 15.75 1.18
C PHE A 379 13.07 15.45 0.60
N GLN A 380 13.37 15.98 -0.58
CA GLN A 380 14.67 15.77 -1.23
C GLN A 380 15.83 16.39 -0.46
N ALA A 381 15.63 17.55 0.18
CA ALA A 381 16.63 18.18 1.04
C ALA A 381 16.95 17.30 2.24
N GLN A 382 15.92 16.77 2.93
CA GLN A 382 16.11 15.84 4.04
C GLN A 382 16.86 14.58 3.60
N ARG A 383 16.42 13.94 2.51
CA ARG A 383 17.09 12.75 1.96
C ARG A 383 18.53 13.02 1.53
N LYS A 384 18.82 14.21 1.00
CA LYS A 384 20.19 14.60 0.65
C LYS A 384 21.05 14.72 1.90
N GLN A 385 20.53 15.31 2.98
CA GLN A 385 21.25 15.40 4.25
C GLN A 385 21.57 14.00 4.81
N GLU A 386 20.58 13.10 4.85
CA GLU A 386 20.74 11.71 5.31
C GLU A 386 21.87 10.98 4.54
N ARG A 387 22.00 11.22 3.22
CA ARG A 387 23.09 10.65 2.40
C ARG A 387 24.45 11.33 2.59
N LEU A 388 24.50 12.64 2.81
CA LEU A 388 25.75 13.34 3.09
C LEU A 388 26.37 12.89 4.43
N GLU A 389 25.53 12.36 5.31
CA GLU A 389 25.92 11.76 6.59
C GLU A 389 26.34 10.28 6.45
N GLU A 390 26.62 9.76 5.25
CA GLU A 390 27.14 8.39 5.08
C GLU A 390 28.46 8.15 5.84
N ASP A 391 29.27 9.20 6.02
CA ASP A 391 30.49 9.20 6.85
C ASP A 391 30.29 9.58 8.32
N SER A 392 29.04 9.79 8.73
CA SER A 392 28.71 10.07 10.13
C SER A 392 28.92 8.87 11.04
N VAL A 393 29.17 9.18 12.30
CA VAL A 393 29.13 8.23 13.39
C VAL A 393 27.67 7.91 13.68
N LEU A 394 27.28 6.66 13.50
CA LEU A 394 25.90 6.21 13.71
C LEU A 394 25.61 5.91 15.19
N TYR A 395 26.65 5.81 16.02
CA TYR A 395 26.51 5.36 17.39
C TYR A 395 26.80 6.44 18.41
N LYS A 396 26.26 6.25 19.61
CA LYS A 396 26.60 7.02 20.81
C LYS A 396 26.66 6.06 21.99
N TRP A 397 27.77 6.07 22.73
CA TRP A 397 27.81 5.43 24.04
C TRP A 397 27.01 6.27 25.03
N ILE A 398 26.04 5.64 25.69
CA ILE A 398 25.27 6.26 26.78
C ILE A 398 26.05 6.14 28.10
N ASN A 399 26.71 5.00 28.28
CA ASN A 399 27.70 4.69 29.31
C ASN A 399 28.54 3.49 28.83
N ASP A 400 29.36 2.90 29.70
CA ASP A 400 30.28 1.80 29.35
C ASP A 400 29.58 0.48 28.94
N SER A 401 28.26 0.37 29.12
CA SER A 401 27.50 -0.86 28.88
C SER A 401 26.32 -0.70 27.90
N ILE A 402 25.94 0.53 27.57
CA ILE A 402 24.78 0.84 26.72
C ILE A 402 25.23 1.69 25.55
N ALA A 403 24.97 1.20 24.34
CA ALA A 403 25.16 1.95 23.11
C ALA A 403 23.82 2.23 22.43
N TYR A 404 23.71 3.39 21.83
CA TYR A 404 22.62 3.78 20.93
C TYR A 404 23.14 3.84 19.50
N MET A 405 22.36 3.40 18.53
CA MET A 405 22.64 3.49 17.10
C MET A 405 21.45 4.08 16.35
N ASP A 406 21.67 5.20 15.66
CA ASP A 406 20.72 5.78 14.71
C ASP A 406 20.91 5.11 13.34
N LEU A 407 19.85 4.50 12.81
CA LEU A 407 19.89 3.79 11.53
C LEU A 407 19.42 4.65 10.35
N THR A 408 19.11 5.93 10.56
CA THR A 408 18.59 6.84 9.52
C THR A 408 19.53 6.96 8.31
N SER A 409 20.84 7.14 8.55
CA SER A 409 21.88 7.24 7.52
C SER A 409 22.70 5.95 7.39
N ALA A 410 22.18 4.83 7.91
CA ALA A 410 22.88 3.56 7.86
C ALA A 410 22.92 2.99 6.43
N THR A 411 24.10 2.50 6.07
CA THR A 411 24.39 1.78 4.83
C THR A 411 25.10 0.47 5.14
N GLU A 412 25.12 -0.48 4.20
CA GLU A 412 25.89 -1.72 4.39
C GLU A 412 27.37 -1.44 4.72
N LYS A 413 27.95 -0.41 4.09
CA LYS A 413 29.36 -0.02 4.27
C LYS A 413 29.62 0.58 5.66
N ASN A 414 28.79 1.52 6.11
CA ASN A 414 29.04 2.22 7.37
C ASN A 414 28.49 1.47 8.60
N PHE A 415 27.51 0.59 8.43
CA PHE A 415 26.88 -0.14 9.52
C PHE A 415 27.91 -1.01 10.25
N LYS A 416 28.70 -1.81 9.51
CA LYS A 416 29.69 -2.70 10.11
C LYS A 416 30.74 -1.95 10.94
N ARG A 417 31.32 -0.87 10.41
CA ARG A 417 32.35 -0.09 11.13
C ARG A 417 31.80 0.54 12.42
N ASN A 418 30.56 1.01 12.39
CA ASN A 418 29.92 1.61 13.56
C ASN A 418 29.54 0.54 14.60
N TYR A 419 28.98 -0.58 14.16
CA TYR A 419 28.70 -1.72 15.02
C TYR A 419 29.99 -2.29 15.67
N ASP A 420 31.09 -2.38 14.92
CA ASP A 420 32.36 -2.92 15.43
C ASP A 420 32.89 -2.13 16.65
N VAL A 421 32.52 -0.85 16.79
CA VAL A 421 32.91 -0.01 17.94
C VAL A 421 32.03 -0.30 19.17
N VAL A 422 30.75 -0.60 18.97
CA VAL A 422 29.78 -0.78 20.06
C VAL A 422 29.41 -2.23 20.36
N LYS A 423 29.94 -3.19 19.61
CA LYS A 423 29.63 -4.63 19.75
C LYS A 423 29.95 -5.21 21.13
N SER A 424 30.75 -4.53 21.94
CA SER A 424 31.05 -4.91 23.33
C SER A 424 30.02 -4.42 24.34
N ALA A 425 29.06 -3.57 23.94
CA ALA A 425 27.98 -3.12 24.81
C ALA A 425 27.18 -4.33 25.32
N ASN A 426 26.61 -4.22 26.51
CA ASN A 426 25.66 -5.20 27.06
C ASN A 426 24.27 -5.01 26.46
N VAL A 427 23.92 -3.77 26.12
CA VAL A 427 22.67 -3.39 25.46
C VAL A 427 22.95 -2.48 24.28
N ILE A 428 22.37 -2.80 23.12
CA ILE A 428 22.38 -1.93 21.93
C ILE A 428 20.94 -1.48 21.63
N ILE A 429 20.72 -0.17 21.67
CA ILE A 429 19.48 0.48 21.24
C ILE A 429 19.62 0.82 19.76
N LEU A 430 18.71 0.31 18.92
CA LEU A 430 18.62 0.55 17.48
C LEU A 430 17.43 1.47 17.21
N ASP A 431 17.66 2.65 16.67
CA ASP A 431 16.57 3.54 16.27
C ASP A 431 16.13 3.25 14.82
N LEU A 432 14.92 2.70 14.69
CA LEU A 432 14.25 2.41 13.41
C LEU A 432 13.04 3.32 13.18
N ARG A 433 12.96 4.47 13.85
CA ARG A 433 12.00 5.57 13.57
C ARG A 433 12.39 6.33 12.28
N CYS A 434 12.72 5.58 11.24
CA CYS A 434 13.24 6.06 9.97
C CYS A 434 12.93 5.06 8.84
N TYR A 435 13.22 5.47 7.60
CA TYR A 435 13.15 4.59 6.43
C TYR A 435 14.53 4.52 5.76
N PRO A 436 15.33 3.47 6.04
CA PRO A 436 16.66 3.30 5.46
C PRO A 436 16.64 3.41 3.93
N ASP A 437 17.63 4.10 3.37
CA ASP A 437 17.75 4.31 1.92
C ASP A 437 18.34 3.10 1.17
N VAL A 438 18.87 2.10 1.89
CA VAL A 438 19.48 0.89 1.32
C VAL A 438 19.00 -0.38 2.01
N ASP A 439 19.30 -1.54 1.41
CA ASP A 439 18.96 -2.84 2.00
C ASP A 439 19.88 -3.17 3.19
N LEU A 440 19.32 -3.10 4.41
CA LEU A 440 19.95 -3.45 5.68
C LEU A 440 19.48 -4.79 6.25
N ILE A 441 18.62 -5.56 5.58
CA ILE A 441 18.10 -6.83 6.11
C ILE A 441 19.25 -7.79 6.41
N LEU A 442 20.16 -8.04 5.48
CA LEU A 442 21.27 -8.97 5.71
C LEU A 442 22.28 -8.43 6.74
N PRO A 443 22.76 -7.17 6.67
CA PRO A 443 23.62 -6.61 7.70
C PRO A 443 23.05 -6.72 9.11
N LEU A 444 21.79 -6.32 9.31
CA LEU A 444 21.14 -6.35 10.62
C LEU A 444 20.87 -7.78 11.08
N THR A 445 20.33 -8.64 10.22
CA THR A 445 20.00 -10.02 10.63
C THR A 445 21.23 -10.86 10.90
N ASN A 446 22.30 -10.74 10.09
CA ASN A 446 23.56 -11.43 10.36
C ASN A 446 24.23 -10.94 11.65
N THR A 447 23.94 -9.71 12.08
CA THR A 447 24.51 -9.13 13.29
C THR A 447 23.69 -9.47 14.51
N PHE A 448 22.36 -9.43 14.43
CA PHE A 448 21.50 -9.44 15.61
C PHE A 448 20.57 -10.66 15.71
N VAL A 449 20.45 -11.49 14.67
CA VAL A 449 19.45 -12.56 14.62
C VAL A 449 20.09 -13.95 14.67
N PRO A 450 19.57 -14.89 15.49
CA PRO A 450 20.02 -16.28 15.52
C PRO A 450 19.96 -16.95 14.14
N PRO A 451 20.88 -17.89 13.84
CA PRO A 451 20.92 -18.56 12.55
C PRO A 451 19.66 -19.39 12.32
N ASN A 452 19.33 -19.63 11.06
CA ASN A 452 18.19 -20.46 10.66
C ASN A 452 16.81 -19.88 11.06
N SER A 453 16.71 -18.57 11.28
CA SER A 453 15.46 -17.90 11.67
C SER A 453 14.51 -17.70 10.49
N PHE A 454 13.21 -17.84 10.76
CA PHE A 454 12.09 -17.54 9.87
C PHE A 454 11.17 -16.54 10.54
N PHE A 455 10.69 -15.53 9.82
CA PHE A 455 10.02 -14.38 10.44
C PHE A 455 8.77 -13.86 9.73
N ALA A 456 8.49 -14.26 8.49
CA ALA A 456 7.34 -13.71 7.78
C ALA A 456 6.74 -14.64 6.73
N TYR A 457 5.41 -14.63 6.65
CA TYR A 457 4.63 -15.09 5.50
C TYR A 457 4.14 -13.90 4.69
N SER A 458 4.04 -14.08 3.37
CA SER A 458 3.47 -13.10 2.45
C SER A 458 2.19 -13.65 1.81
N THR A 459 1.15 -12.83 1.71
CA THR A 459 -0.03 -13.10 0.88
C THR A 459 0.01 -12.33 -0.42
N TYR A 460 -0.56 -12.89 -1.48
CA TYR A 460 -0.70 -12.24 -2.78
C TYR A 460 -1.99 -12.69 -3.47
N PRO A 461 -2.57 -11.88 -4.36
CA PRO A 461 -3.77 -12.26 -5.08
C PRO A 461 -3.41 -13.15 -6.28
N ASP A 462 -4.06 -14.28 -6.50
CA ASP A 462 -3.80 -15.11 -7.68
C ASP A 462 -4.46 -14.49 -8.92
N THR A 463 -3.67 -13.90 -9.83
CA THR A 463 -4.24 -13.24 -11.01
C THR A 463 -4.95 -14.20 -11.98
N ARG A 464 -4.79 -15.52 -11.82
CA ARG A 464 -5.54 -16.52 -12.59
C ARG A 464 -6.91 -16.81 -12.00
N PHE A 465 -7.16 -16.48 -10.74
CA PHE A 465 -8.44 -16.72 -10.06
C PHE A 465 -8.81 -15.42 -9.34
N PRO A 466 -9.41 -14.44 -10.04
CA PRO A 466 -9.74 -13.13 -9.46
C PRO A 466 -10.54 -13.30 -8.17
N GLY A 467 -10.07 -12.69 -7.07
CA GLY A 467 -10.65 -12.85 -5.75
C GLY A 467 -10.00 -13.89 -4.84
N MET A 468 -9.16 -14.79 -5.38
CA MET A 468 -8.41 -15.76 -4.59
C MET A 468 -7.11 -15.15 -4.05
N VAL A 469 -6.83 -15.38 -2.77
CA VAL A 469 -5.57 -14.98 -2.10
C VAL A 469 -4.79 -16.22 -1.73
N ARG A 470 -3.50 -16.23 -2.04
CA ARG A 470 -2.56 -17.29 -1.67
C ARG A 470 -1.50 -16.75 -0.72
N PHE A 471 -0.81 -17.64 -0.03
CA PHE A 471 0.33 -17.26 0.81
C PHE A 471 1.56 -18.12 0.57
N LEU A 472 2.74 -17.57 0.87
CA LEU A 472 4.04 -18.24 0.80
C LEU A 472 4.97 -17.70 1.88
N LYS A 473 6.08 -18.39 2.15
CA LYS A 473 7.14 -17.85 3.00
C LYS A 473 7.79 -16.64 2.32
N SER A 474 7.82 -15.49 2.99
CA SER A 474 8.29 -14.23 2.40
C SER A 474 9.74 -14.31 1.90
N SER A 475 10.58 -15.09 2.59
CA SER A 475 11.91 -15.48 2.10
C SER A 475 12.01 -17.00 1.94
N SER A 476 12.64 -17.44 0.86
CA SER A 476 13.03 -18.86 0.70
C SER A 476 14.22 -19.23 1.60
N ASN A 477 15.03 -18.22 1.97
CA ASN A 477 16.23 -18.41 2.76
C ASN A 477 15.96 -18.05 4.22
N LYS A 478 16.40 -18.91 5.12
CA LYS A 478 16.48 -18.58 6.54
C LYS A 478 17.53 -17.49 6.75
N ILE A 479 17.32 -16.63 7.74
CA ILE A 479 18.21 -15.51 8.06
C ILE A 479 19.01 -15.77 9.34
N GLY A 480 19.93 -14.86 9.64
CA GLY A 480 20.72 -14.84 10.86
C GLY A 480 22.05 -15.59 10.77
N SER A 481 22.89 -15.38 11.78
CA SER A 481 24.26 -15.89 11.83
C SER A 481 24.54 -16.60 13.15
N LYS A 482 25.43 -17.61 13.16
CA LYS A 482 25.90 -18.23 14.42
C LYS A 482 26.61 -17.22 15.34
N ASN A 483 27.25 -16.22 14.73
CA ASN A 483 28.04 -15.18 15.41
C ASN A 483 27.22 -13.92 15.71
N TYR A 484 25.89 -14.03 15.81
CA TYR A 484 25.03 -12.92 16.18
C TYR A 484 25.34 -12.40 17.60
N TYR A 485 25.12 -11.10 17.80
CA TYR A 485 25.24 -10.37 19.06
C TYR A 485 24.39 -11.01 20.16
N LYS A 486 25.01 -11.31 21.30
CA LYS A 486 24.38 -12.06 22.41
C LYS A 486 23.84 -11.17 23.52
N GLY A 487 24.13 -9.87 23.49
CA GLY A 487 23.58 -8.92 24.43
C GLY A 487 22.11 -8.61 24.14
N GLU A 488 21.57 -7.66 24.88
CA GLU A 488 20.17 -7.24 24.76
C GLU A 488 20.00 -6.20 23.66
N ILE A 489 18.90 -6.28 22.94
CA ILE A 489 18.61 -5.38 21.82
C ILE A 489 17.33 -4.62 22.16
N ILE A 490 17.35 -3.31 22.00
CA ILE A 490 16.15 -2.49 22.09
C ILE A 490 15.93 -1.84 20.73
N VAL A 491 14.74 -1.94 20.15
CA VAL A 491 14.40 -1.33 18.85
C VAL A 491 13.37 -0.24 19.07
N LEU A 492 13.66 0.98 18.60
CA LEU A 492 12.72 2.11 18.67
C LEU A 492 11.90 2.19 17.39
N VAL A 493 10.58 2.34 17.52
CA VAL A 493 9.65 2.43 16.38
C VAL A 493 8.59 3.51 16.56
N ASP A 494 8.07 4.01 15.43
CA ASP A 494 6.94 4.93 15.36
C ASP A 494 6.28 4.87 13.96
N GLU A 495 5.34 5.76 13.64
CA GLU A 495 4.64 5.79 12.36
C GLU A 495 5.55 6.02 11.13
N TRP A 496 6.81 6.42 11.34
CA TRP A 496 7.82 6.50 10.27
C TRP A 496 8.51 5.16 10.03
N THR A 497 8.44 4.23 10.98
CA THR A 497 8.71 2.81 10.75
C THR A 497 7.62 2.26 9.84
N GLN A 498 7.85 2.30 8.53
CA GLN A 498 6.88 1.91 7.51
C GLN A 498 7.46 0.88 6.56
N SER A 499 6.62 -0.05 6.09
CA SER A 499 6.94 -0.97 4.99
C SER A 499 8.25 -1.72 5.24
N TYR A 500 9.31 -1.43 4.48
CA TYR A 500 10.61 -2.06 4.65
C TYR A 500 11.18 -1.97 6.09
N SER A 501 10.99 -0.86 6.80
CA SER A 501 11.43 -0.73 8.20
C SER A 501 10.63 -1.61 9.16
N GLU A 502 9.35 -1.85 8.87
CA GLU A 502 8.53 -2.81 9.62
C GLU A 502 9.05 -4.23 9.39
N TYR A 503 9.36 -4.58 8.14
CA TYR A 503 9.92 -5.88 7.76
C TYR A 503 11.28 -6.16 8.44
N ILE A 504 12.17 -5.16 8.52
CA ILE A 504 13.43 -5.25 9.28
C ILE A 504 13.14 -5.49 10.76
N THR A 505 12.20 -4.75 11.35
CA THR A 505 11.87 -4.86 12.77
C THR A 505 11.35 -6.27 13.09
N MET A 506 10.47 -6.83 12.26
CA MET A 506 10.01 -8.21 12.38
C MET A 506 11.17 -9.23 12.37
N ALA A 507 12.17 -9.00 11.52
CA ALA A 507 13.34 -9.86 11.45
C ALA A 507 14.17 -9.77 12.74
N LEU A 508 14.39 -8.57 13.28
CA LEU A 508 15.09 -8.35 14.56
C LEU A 508 14.37 -9.00 15.75
N GLN A 509 13.04 -9.01 15.74
CA GLN A 509 12.21 -9.67 16.75
C GLN A 509 12.34 -11.20 16.78
N ARG A 510 13.07 -11.81 15.83
CA ARG A 510 13.43 -13.24 15.93
C ARG A 510 14.52 -13.52 16.94
N ASN A 511 15.26 -12.52 17.39
CA ASN A 511 16.08 -12.66 18.58
C ASN A 511 15.20 -12.48 19.82
N ALA A 512 15.15 -13.51 20.68
CA ALA A 512 14.37 -13.49 21.92
C ALA A 512 14.83 -12.43 22.93
N ARG A 513 15.99 -11.79 22.71
CA ARG A 513 16.52 -10.67 23.51
C ARG A 513 16.14 -9.29 22.96
N THR A 514 15.42 -9.24 21.85
CA THR A 514 14.92 -7.99 21.28
C THR A 514 13.70 -7.52 22.05
N VAL A 515 13.71 -6.25 22.44
CA VAL A 515 12.56 -5.53 22.98
C VAL A 515 12.22 -4.37 22.06
N THR A 516 10.98 -4.24 21.63
CA THR A 516 10.49 -3.15 20.79
C THR A 516 9.74 -2.12 21.62
N ILE A 517 10.11 -0.84 21.48
CA ILE A 517 9.57 0.28 22.27
C ILE A 517 9.17 1.41 21.34
N GLY A 518 8.05 2.07 21.63
CA GLY A 518 7.64 3.28 20.93
C GLY A 518 6.13 3.30 20.75
N ARG A 519 5.66 3.89 19.65
CA ARG A 519 4.23 3.90 19.30
C ARG A 519 4.00 3.09 18.04
N TYR A 520 2.73 2.89 17.68
CA TYR A 520 2.37 2.07 16.53
C TYR A 520 3.14 2.46 15.28
N SER A 521 3.75 1.47 14.64
CA SER A 521 4.37 1.62 13.33
C SER A 521 3.31 1.83 12.25
N SER A 522 3.74 2.04 11.02
CA SER A 522 2.84 2.56 9.99
C SER A 522 1.70 1.61 9.57
N GLY A 523 1.85 0.31 9.87
CA GLY A 523 0.88 -0.72 9.55
C GLY A 523 0.74 -0.93 8.06
N ALA A 524 1.85 -0.90 7.32
CA ALA A 524 1.86 -0.97 5.86
C ALA A 524 3.05 -1.77 5.33
N ASP A 525 3.31 -2.92 5.96
CA ASP A 525 4.30 -3.87 5.45
C ASP A 525 3.75 -4.65 4.26
N GLY A 526 4.53 -4.65 3.19
CA GLY A 526 4.16 -5.19 1.89
C GLY A 526 4.50 -4.25 0.74
N ASN A 527 4.91 -4.84 -0.38
CA ASN A 527 5.20 -4.10 -1.61
C ASN A 527 3.92 -3.42 -2.14
N TYR A 528 4.03 -2.15 -2.53
CA TYR A 528 2.93 -1.48 -3.19
C TYR A 528 2.68 -2.01 -4.63
N SER A 529 1.44 -1.83 -5.07
CA SER A 529 1.02 -1.87 -6.47
C SER A 529 0.67 -0.46 -6.92
N LEU A 530 0.81 -0.18 -8.22
CA LEU A 530 0.55 1.13 -8.80
C LEU A 530 -0.66 1.06 -9.73
N PHE A 531 -1.50 2.07 -9.65
CA PHE A 531 -2.61 2.32 -10.54
C PHE A 531 -2.55 3.76 -11.05
N ASN A 532 -2.86 3.96 -12.33
CA ASN A 532 -2.99 5.30 -12.91
C ASN A 532 -4.42 5.47 -13.39
N PHE A 533 -5.14 6.41 -12.79
CA PHE A 533 -6.41 6.85 -13.33
C PHE A 533 -6.19 7.62 -14.64
N PRO A 534 -7.18 7.61 -15.55
CA PRO A 534 -7.23 8.57 -16.65
C PRO A 534 -7.04 10.00 -16.14
N GLY A 535 -6.38 10.86 -16.91
CA GLY A 535 -5.95 12.18 -16.42
C GLY A 535 -4.55 12.15 -15.79
N ASN A 536 -3.85 11.01 -15.86
CA ASN A 536 -2.53 10.76 -15.26
C ASN A 536 -2.47 10.98 -13.73
N VAL A 537 -3.59 10.70 -13.03
CA VAL A 537 -3.62 10.72 -11.55
C VAL A 537 -3.08 9.40 -11.03
N LYS A 538 -1.91 9.46 -10.38
CA LYS A 538 -1.21 8.27 -9.89
C LYS A 538 -1.72 7.88 -8.50
N THR A 539 -1.86 6.58 -8.29
CA THR A 539 -2.25 6.00 -7.01
C THR A 539 -1.41 4.77 -6.73
N ILE A 540 -1.16 4.51 -5.45
CA ILE A 540 -0.55 3.28 -4.98
C ILE A 540 -1.40 2.67 -3.88
N PHE A 541 -1.27 1.37 -3.65
CA PHE A 541 -1.92 0.66 -2.55
C PHE A 541 -1.08 -0.58 -2.20
N THR A 542 -1.25 -1.13 -1.01
CA THR A 542 -0.51 -2.32 -0.58
C THR A 542 -0.86 -3.52 -1.46
N GLY A 543 0.15 -4.12 -2.08
CA GLY A 543 0.00 -5.16 -3.11
C GLY A 543 0.17 -6.60 -2.62
N ILE A 544 0.77 -6.78 -1.45
CA ILE A 544 0.94 -8.06 -0.76
C ILE A 544 0.74 -7.85 0.74
N GLY A 545 0.22 -8.83 1.45
CA GLY A 545 0.11 -8.77 2.90
C GLY A 545 1.34 -9.42 3.54
N ILE A 546 1.78 -8.90 4.68
CA ILE A 546 2.86 -9.49 5.47
C ILE A 546 2.32 -9.90 6.84
N TYR A 547 2.75 -11.07 7.28
CA TYR A 547 2.26 -11.72 8.48
C TYR A 547 3.42 -12.32 9.26
N TYR A 548 3.34 -12.26 10.59
CA TYR A 548 4.24 -13.00 11.48
C TYR A 548 4.08 -14.52 11.28
N PRO A 549 5.01 -15.35 11.81
CA PRO A 549 4.92 -16.81 11.68
C PRO A 549 3.68 -17.43 12.34
N ASP A 550 3.04 -16.72 13.26
CA ASP A 550 1.77 -17.07 13.90
C ASP A 550 0.54 -16.51 13.13
N PHE A 551 0.76 -15.98 11.93
CA PHE A 551 -0.22 -15.31 11.08
C PHE A 551 -0.85 -14.04 11.66
N THR A 552 -0.22 -13.40 12.64
CA THR A 552 -0.60 -12.03 13.03
C THR A 552 -0.35 -11.08 11.84
N PRO A 553 -1.33 -10.29 11.37
CA PRO A 553 -1.13 -9.33 10.28
C PRO A 553 -0.34 -8.11 10.74
N THR A 554 0.42 -7.52 9.82
CA THR A 554 1.04 -6.20 10.01
C THR A 554 0.21 -5.06 9.43
N GLN A 555 -0.62 -5.31 8.41
CA GLN A 555 -1.46 -4.26 7.83
C GLN A 555 -2.38 -3.65 8.91
N ARG A 556 -2.46 -2.32 8.97
CA ARG A 556 -3.14 -1.52 10.01
C ARG A 556 -2.55 -1.61 11.42
N ARG A 557 -2.03 -2.76 11.83
CA ARG A 557 -1.53 -3.00 13.20
C ARG A 557 -0.08 -2.57 13.41
N GLY A 558 0.74 -2.72 12.39
CA GLY A 558 2.18 -2.53 12.47
C GLY A 558 2.91 -3.71 13.09
N VAL A 559 4.12 -3.45 13.58
CA VAL A 559 4.96 -4.44 14.26
C VAL A 559 4.48 -4.70 15.69
N LYS A 560 4.88 -5.82 16.29
CA LYS A 560 4.62 -6.07 17.72
C LYS A 560 5.43 -5.08 18.56
N ILE A 561 4.84 -4.50 19.60
CA ILE A 561 5.52 -3.54 20.48
C ILE A 561 5.39 -4.04 21.92
N ASP A 562 6.51 -4.17 22.62
CA ASP A 562 6.54 -4.65 24.00
C ASP A 562 6.19 -3.53 24.99
N TYR A 563 6.60 -2.29 24.68
CA TYR A 563 6.31 -1.11 25.50
C TYR A 563 5.81 0.04 24.63
N ILE A 564 4.51 0.35 24.75
CA ILE A 564 3.90 1.51 24.11
C ILE A 564 4.31 2.78 24.86
N VAL A 565 4.87 3.75 24.15
CA VAL A 565 5.30 5.05 24.65
C VAL A 565 4.90 6.12 23.64
N GLU A 566 4.02 7.03 24.07
CA GLU A 566 3.51 8.14 23.25
C GLU A 566 3.97 9.47 23.85
N PRO A 567 4.33 10.47 23.03
CA PRO A 567 4.74 11.78 23.54
C PRO A 567 3.52 12.55 24.04
N ASN A 568 3.70 13.33 25.11
CA ASN A 568 2.74 14.36 25.51
C ASN A 568 3.22 15.76 25.09
N ILE A 569 2.38 16.78 25.28
CA ILE A 569 2.72 18.17 24.94
C ILE A 569 3.96 18.66 25.68
N GLU A 570 4.13 18.28 26.94
CA GLU A 570 5.25 18.72 27.78
C GLU A 570 6.58 18.12 27.33
N ASP A 571 6.57 16.87 26.84
CA ASP A 571 7.74 16.25 26.21
C ASP A 571 8.16 17.05 24.98
N ILE A 572 7.20 17.45 24.14
CA ILE A 572 7.48 18.22 22.92
C ILE A 572 8.02 19.61 23.26
N LYS A 573 7.38 20.35 24.17
CA LYS A 573 7.83 21.69 24.61
C LYS A 573 9.23 21.66 25.20
N ASN A 574 9.54 20.64 26.00
CA ASN A 574 10.87 20.48 26.60
C ASN A 574 11.89 19.77 25.70
N LYS A 575 11.54 19.45 24.46
CA LYS A 575 12.40 18.72 23.51
C LYS A 575 12.91 17.39 24.09
N ARG A 576 12.08 16.71 24.89
CA ARG A 576 12.34 15.40 25.46
C ARG A 576 11.85 14.30 24.52
N ASP A 577 12.68 13.28 24.34
CA ASP A 577 12.33 12.08 23.58
C ASP A 577 11.92 10.98 24.55
N ALA A 578 10.62 10.89 24.85
CA ALA A 578 10.06 9.94 25.81
C ALA A 578 10.39 8.48 25.45
N VAL A 579 10.43 8.15 24.15
CA VAL A 579 10.72 6.79 23.67
C VAL A 579 12.19 6.45 23.94
N TYR A 580 13.10 7.36 23.61
CA TYR A 580 14.54 7.21 23.85
C TYR A 580 14.87 7.14 25.35
N GLU A 581 14.28 8.02 26.18
CA GLU A 581 14.48 8.00 27.63
C GLU A 581 14.00 6.67 28.24
N LYS A 582 12.81 6.20 27.85
CA LYS A 582 12.27 4.91 28.30
C LYS A 582 13.16 3.73 27.89
N ALA A 583 13.73 3.78 26.69
CA ALA A 583 14.67 2.76 26.21
C ALA A 583 15.94 2.69 27.06
N ILE A 584 16.49 3.84 27.46
CA ILE A 584 17.64 3.90 28.37
C ILE A 584 17.31 3.30 29.74
N ASP A 585 16.12 3.60 30.27
CA ASP A 585 15.70 3.05 31.56
C ASP A 585 15.58 1.52 31.53
N ILE A 586 14.96 0.98 30.47
CA ILE A 586 14.87 -0.47 30.27
C ILE A 586 16.25 -1.10 30.06
N ALA A 587 17.14 -0.43 29.33
CA ALA A 587 18.51 -0.89 29.14
C ALA A 587 19.28 -1.02 30.48
N LYS A 588 19.16 -0.01 31.36
CA LYS A 588 19.78 -0.06 32.70
C LYS A 588 19.22 -1.20 33.56
N GLN A 589 17.91 -1.44 33.50
CA GLN A 589 17.27 -2.55 34.22
C GLN A 589 17.76 -3.92 33.74
N LYS A 590 17.99 -4.07 32.44
CA LYS A 590 18.51 -5.31 31.84
C LYS A 590 19.97 -5.62 32.19
N ILE A 591 20.77 -4.61 32.52
CA ILE A 591 22.16 -4.80 32.98
C ILE A 591 22.22 -5.23 34.45
N THR A 592 21.22 -4.84 35.24
CA THR A 592 21.20 -5.09 36.70
C THR A 592 20.66 -6.48 37.05
N LYS A 593 20.03 -7.17 36.09
CA LYS A 593 19.53 -8.55 36.20
C LYS A 593 20.53 -9.51 35.57
#